data_AF-A0A2E9LGX2-F1
#
_entry.id   AF-A0A2E9LGX2-F1
#
_cell.length_a   1.000
_cell.length_b   1.000
_cell.length_c   1.000
_cell.angle_alpha   90.00
_cell.angle_beta   90.00
_cell.angle_gamma   90.00
#
_symmetry.space_group_name_H-M   'P 1'
#
loop_
_entity.id
_entity.type
_entity.pdbx_description
1 polymer ?
#
loop_
_entity_poly.entity_id
_entity_poly.type
_entity_poly.pdbx_seq_one_letter_code
_entity_poly.pdbx_strand_id
1 'polypeptide(L)'
;MRKKVLLFTVLIIFLISFVIAESSEECDESCKVNKAQDCLKEKVRDSCSSLSPEERIFSLLAVGDCKSEVMDDSMNDECWPSSNCNLKSTAQAILALDNTGGGINDAKEWIISQNTTPTNLDWLLQIESSEKTTCSITYEGSSYSVEVGDDKKVNSGAGNCLTPSDGRYWLKVNPTCYDNEFEISCNKSFLTSLLFKKITSSTIHVSEETSSAAAGGTTTEKVNSLCFEEGGSCNYEGSLWSALVLNSLDYDTAHYMPYLVTMVDDEDNTQFLPEAFLYYLTGYPEYRNNLLLKQKSSQWWMESGDKFYDTAVALYPFQYEEAQEKTNTINWLLEAQDSSGCWDNGNVKSTAFILYSVWAKGPLRVVGGDGSDVDCEDAGYNCMSGGDCPGQILEGYSCSALFKCCDKPRSTESCNELGGEICNSDQDCINGRTEDTYDLELGQDCCFGGDCREPIEESGCKTNFGTCKGKCANNEEESLYSCDFSTDTCCIQKTSTSINYFWIWFFLILIILVVFGIIFRDKLRPYWFKAKSKFDKFKSGAGGGKPKPGHPPGSPPQRMIQRKIPPQPPRPPIRSAHPVRKSGELGEVLKKLKEMGK
;
A
#
# COMPACT_ATOMS: atom_id res chain seq x y z
N MET A 1 -39.40 59.19 -44.97
CA MET A 1 -38.14 58.43 -44.74
C MET A 1 -38.14 57.55 -43.49
N ARG A 2 -38.86 57.87 -42.40
CA ARG A 2 -38.83 57.07 -41.15
C ARG A 2 -39.39 55.63 -41.22
N LYS A 3 -40.31 55.31 -42.15
CA LYS A 3 -40.87 53.94 -42.27
C LYS A 3 -40.02 52.96 -43.08
N LYS A 4 -39.09 53.45 -43.92
CA LYS A 4 -38.19 52.58 -44.71
C LYS A 4 -36.94 52.14 -43.94
N VAL A 5 -36.54 52.91 -42.92
CA VAL A 5 -35.39 52.58 -42.07
C VAL A 5 -35.71 51.44 -41.11
N LEU A 6 -36.96 51.37 -40.61
CA LEU A 6 -37.40 50.35 -39.66
C LEU A 6 -37.54 48.95 -40.29
N LEU A 7 -37.89 48.89 -41.58
CA LEU A 7 -38.02 47.62 -42.31
C LEU A 7 -36.65 47.02 -42.67
N PHE A 8 -35.63 47.86 -42.85
CA PHE A 8 -34.26 47.42 -43.15
C PHE A 8 -33.52 46.95 -41.90
N THR A 9 -33.84 47.49 -40.71
CA THR A 9 -33.24 47.03 -39.44
C THR A 9 -33.81 45.69 -38.99
N VAL A 10 -35.11 45.44 -39.18
CA VAL A 10 -35.73 44.14 -38.85
C VAL A 10 -35.22 43.03 -39.79
N LEU A 11 -34.99 43.33 -41.07
CA LEU A 11 -34.43 42.36 -42.02
C LEU A 11 -32.97 41.99 -41.70
N ILE A 12 -32.17 42.95 -41.23
CA ILE A 12 -30.78 42.70 -40.80
C ILE A 12 -30.75 41.87 -39.51
N ILE A 13 -31.65 42.12 -38.55
CA ILE A 13 -31.74 41.31 -37.32
C ILE A 13 -32.19 39.87 -37.63
N PHE A 14 -33.09 39.68 -38.61
CA PHE A 14 -33.48 38.33 -39.06
C PHE A 14 -32.38 37.62 -39.85
N LEU A 15 -31.53 38.33 -40.60
CA LEU A 15 -30.40 37.75 -41.32
C LEU A 15 -29.20 37.45 -40.42
N ILE A 16 -29.02 38.18 -39.31
CA ILE A 16 -28.01 37.86 -38.28
C ILE A 16 -28.44 36.65 -37.43
N SER A 17 -29.74 36.34 -37.37
CA SER A 17 -30.25 35.15 -36.66
C SER A 17 -30.06 33.84 -37.45
N PHE A 18 -29.59 33.90 -38.70
CA PHE A 18 -29.36 32.73 -39.56
C PHE A 18 -27.87 32.41 -39.80
N VAL A 19 -26.96 33.14 -39.16
CA VAL A 19 -25.51 32.86 -39.20
C VAL A 19 -25.05 32.54 -37.78
N ILE A 20 -25.29 31.30 -37.38
CA ILE A 20 -24.52 30.37 -36.50
C ILE A 20 -25.53 29.26 -36.17
N ALA A 21 -25.87 28.49 -37.19
CA ALA A 21 -26.13 27.07 -37.00
C ALA A 21 -24.88 26.39 -37.53
N GLU A 22 -23.75 26.59 -36.84
CA GLU A 22 -22.70 25.59 -36.90
C GLU A 22 -23.33 24.35 -36.28
N SER A 23 -23.61 23.37 -37.12
CA SER A 23 -23.78 22.00 -36.69
C SER A 23 -22.48 21.60 -36.00
N SER A 24 -22.36 21.89 -34.69
CA SER A 24 -21.49 21.10 -33.85
C SER A 24 -22.05 19.69 -33.94
N GLU A 25 -21.43 18.85 -34.78
CA GLU A 25 -21.57 17.41 -34.63
C GLU A 25 -21.30 17.13 -33.15
N GLU A 26 -22.35 16.74 -32.44
CA GLU A 26 -22.25 16.29 -31.06
C GLU A 26 -21.38 15.04 -31.11
N CYS A 27 -20.09 15.25 -30.80
CA CYS A 27 -19.07 14.21 -30.87
C CYS A 27 -19.36 13.26 -29.71
N ASP A 28 -19.81 12.05 -30.06
CA ASP A 28 -20.06 10.97 -29.11
C ASP A 28 -18.76 10.49 -28.43
N GLU A 29 -18.91 9.56 -27.48
CA GLU A 29 -17.77 9.01 -26.74
C GLU A 29 -16.71 8.43 -27.67
N SER A 30 -17.11 7.65 -28.68
CA SER A 30 -16.16 7.04 -29.64
C SER A 30 -15.34 8.11 -30.37
N CYS A 31 -15.99 9.17 -30.84
CA CYS A 31 -15.34 10.31 -31.48
C CYS A 31 -14.33 10.98 -30.54
N LYS A 32 -14.68 11.19 -29.27
CA LYS A 32 -13.81 11.80 -28.25
C LYS A 32 -12.60 10.93 -27.90
N VAL A 33 -12.80 9.63 -27.73
CA VAL A 33 -11.73 8.67 -27.44
C VAL A 33 -10.77 8.57 -28.62
N ASN A 34 -11.28 8.53 -29.86
CA ASN A 34 -10.44 8.52 -31.06
C ASN A 34 -9.60 9.80 -31.17
N LYS A 35 -10.16 10.98 -30.86
CA LYS A 35 -9.39 12.23 -30.81
C LYS A 35 -8.26 12.19 -29.78
N ALA A 36 -8.49 11.59 -28.61
CA ALA A 36 -7.43 11.41 -27.61
C ALA A 36 -6.31 10.50 -28.10
N GLN A 37 -6.67 9.39 -28.76
CA GLN A 37 -5.68 8.48 -29.34
C GLN A 37 -4.87 9.15 -30.44
N ASP A 38 -5.51 9.91 -31.32
CA ASP A 38 -4.85 10.66 -32.38
C ASP A 38 -3.92 11.75 -31.80
N CYS A 39 -4.39 12.47 -30.78
CA CYS A 39 -3.59 13.46 -30.06
C CYS A 39 -2.33 12.84 -29.45
N LEU A 40 -2.47 11.68 -28.79
CA LEU A 40 -1.34 10.96 -28.21
C LEU A 40 -0.37 10.48 -29.30
N LYS A 41 -0.88 9.84 -30.36
CA LYS A 41 -0.06 9.38 -31.50
C LYS A 41 0.72 10.51 -32.14
N GLU A 42 0.08 11.66 -32.38
CA GLU A 42 0.76 12.85 -32.93
C GLU A 42 1.88 13.34 -32.02
N LYS A 43 1.67 13.33 -30.70
CA LYS A 43 2.68 13.74 -29.73
C LYS A 43 3.86 12.78 -29.70
N VAL A 44 3.68 11.47 -29.85
CA VAL A 44 4.76 10.48 -29.67
C VAL A 44 5.50 10.08 -30.95
N ARG A 45 4.85 10.19 -32.13
CA ARG A 45 5.32 9.64 -33.42
C ARG A 45 6.80 9.84 -33.74
N ASP A 46 7.35 10.99 -33.37
CA ASP A 46 8.74 11.37 -33.66
C ASP A 46 9.45 11.94 -32.40
N SER A 47 8.90 11.72 -31.20
CA SER A 47 9.36 12.40 -29.97
C SER A 47 9.66 11.46 -28.80
N CYS A 48 9.50 10.14 -28.95
CA CYS A 48 9.73 9.15 -27.88
C CYS A 48 11.06 9.34 -27.13
N SER A 49 12.15 9.66 -27.83
CA SER A 49 13.46 9.94 -27.22
C SER A 49 13.50 11.18 -26.30
N SER A 50 12.59 12.12 -26.50
CA SER A 50 12.47 13.36 -25.70
C SER A 50 11.53 13.24 -24.51
N LEU A 51 10.74 12.16 -24.45
CA LEU A 51 9.83 11.87 -23.35
C LEU A 51 10.60 11.37 -22.12
N SER A 52 10.00 11.55 -20.95
CA SER A 52 10.46 10.88 -19.73
C SER A 52 10.23 9.36 -19.82
N PRO A 53 10.96 8.55 -19.01
CA PRO A 53 10.76 7.10 -19.00
C PRO A 53 9.30 6.68 -18.73
N GLU A 54 8.62 7.34 -17.79
CA GLU A 54 7.23 7.04 -17.46
C GLU A 54 6.27 7.39 -18.61
N GLU A 55 6.48 8.52 -19.30
CA GLU A 55 5.71 8.88 -20.50
C GLU A 55 5.90 7.87 -21.63
N ARG A 56 7.12 7.36 -21.83
CA ARG A 56 7.39 6.30 -22.82
C ARG A 56 6.65 5.01 -22.48
N ILE A 57 6.73 4.58 -21.22
CA ILE A 57 6.06 3.36 -20.73
C ILE A 57 4.55 3.44 -20.95
N PHE A 58 3.91 4.55 -20.55
CA PHE A 58 2.46 4.68 -20.75
C PHE A 58 2.08 4.89 -22.22
N SER A 59 2.91 5.55 -23.03
CA SER A 59 2.68 5.64 -24.47
C SER A 59 2.69 4.27 -25.14
N LEU A 60 3.63 3.40 -24.73
CA LEU A 60 3.70 2.02 -25.19
C LEU A 60 2.45 1.24 -24.79
N LEU A 61 1.97 1.40 -23.56
CA LEU A 61 0.74 0.78 -23.08
C LEU A 61 -0.51 1.22 -23.85
N ALA A 62 -0.63 2.51 -24.12
CA ALA A 62 -1.85 3.09 -24.68
C ALA A 62 -1.97 2.94 -26.20
N VAL A 63 -0.86 3.10 -26.93
CA VAL A 63 -0.86 3.14 -28.41
C VAL A 63 0.18 2.25 -29.08
N GLY A 64 1.02 1.54 -28.31
CA GLY A 64 2.03 0.62 -28.84
C GLY A 64 3.31 1.29 -29.36
N ASP A 65 3.45 2.61 -29.21
CA ASP A 65 4.61 3.37 -29.68
C ASP A 65 5.70 3.47 -28.59
N CYS A 66 6.92 3.88 -28.97
CA CYS A 66 8.08 4.04 -28.08
C CYS A 66 8.71 2.74 -27.53
N LYS A 67 8.40 1.56 -28.10
CA LYS A 67 8.94 0.27 -27.62
C LYS A 67 10.47 0.25 -27.55
N SER A 68 11.15 0.73 -28.60
CA SER A 68 12.61 0.78 -28.66
C SER A 68 13.20 1.61 -27.52
N GLU A 69 12.63 2.79 -27.27
CA GLU A 69 13.11 3.71 -26.27
C GLU A 69 12.82 3.22 -24.85
N VAL A 70 11.71 2.50 -24.63
CA VAL A 70 11.48 1.79 -23.38
C VAL A 70 12.54 0.72 -23.18
N MET A 71 12.88 -0.07 -24.20
CA MET A 71 13.96 -1.07 -24.07
C MET A 71 15.33 -0.43 -23.82
N ASP A 72 15.66 0.68 -24.50
CA ASP A 72 16.92 1.41 -24.32
C ASP A 72 17.04 2.07 -22.93
N ASP A 73 15.91 2.30 -22.24
CA ASP A 73 15.88 2.81 -20.88
C ASP A 73 16.18 1.74 -19.83
N SER A 74 16.37 0.47 -20.19
CA SER A 74 16.64 -0.61 -19.26
C SER A 74 18.10 -0.60 -18.77
N MET A 75 18.35 -1.05 -17.54
CA MET A 75 19.67 -1.48 -17.10
C MET A 75 19.82 -2.97 -17.35
N ASN A 76 20.50 -3.36 -18.44
CA ASN A 76 20.71 -4.76 -18.83
C ASN A 76 19.41 -5.58 -18.95
N ASP A 77 18.30 -4.95 -19.35
CA ASP A 77 16.97 -5.59 -19.44
C ASP A 77 16.41 -6.08 -18.09
N GLU A 78 17.05 -5.73 -16.97
CA GLU A 78 16.64 -6.13 -15.61
C GLU A 78 15.74 -5.09 -14.94
N CYS A 79 16.01 -3.79 -15.11
CA CYS A 79 15.29 -2.77 -14.36
C CYS A 79 15.24 -1.40 -15.03
N TRP A 80 14.25 -0.60 -14.63
CA TRP A 80 13.97 0.73 -15.18
C TRP A 80 13.85 1.81 -14.09
N PRO A 81 14.17 3.08 -14.45
CA PRO A 81 15.02 3.46 -15.57
C PRO A 81 16.49 3.12 -15.28
N SER A 82 17.32 3.03 -16.33
CA SER A 82 18.73 2.65 -16.25
C SER A 82 19.57 3.54 -15.34
N SER A 83 19.16 4.79 -15.18
CA SER A 83 19.83 5.77 -14.31
C SER A 83 19.54 5.57 -12.82
N ASN A 84 18.39 5.00 -12.46
CA ASN A 84 17.94 4.83 -11.09
C ASN A 84 16.81 3.78 -11.04
N CYS A 85 17.20 2.52 -11.13
CA CYS A 85 16.25 1.42 -11.08
C CYS A 85 15.37 1.50 -9.83
N ASN A 86 14.06 1.39 -10.05
CA ASN A 86 13.08 1.37 -8.98
C ASN A 86 11.95 0.38 -9.32
N LEU A 87 11.27 -0.11 -8.28
CA LEU A 87 10.25 -1.15 -8.38
C LEU A 87 9.07 -0.71 -9.23
N LYS A 88 8.54 0.50 -8.99
CA LYS A 88 7.38 1.04 -9.70
C LYS A 88 7.62 1.11 -11.21
N SER A 89 8.68 1.81 -11.64
CA SER A 89 8.99 1.97 -13.06
C SER A 89 9.30 0.64 -13.73
N THR A 90 9.97 -0.28 -13.02
CA THR A 90 10.27 -1.61 -13.56
C THR A 90 8.99 -2.43 -13.76
N ALA A 91 8.09 -2.45 -12.77
CA ALA A 91 6.81 -3.14 -12.88
C ALA A 91 5.93 -2.56 -14.00
N GLN A 92 5.87 -1.23 -14.13
CA GLN A 92 5.15 -0.57 -15.23
C GLN A 92 5.78 -0.83 -16.60
N ALA A 93 7.11 -0.92 -16.69
CA ALA A 93 7.80 -1.28 -17.92
C ALA A 93 7.53 -2.74 -18.33
N ILE A 94 7.56 -3.67 -17.38
CA ILE A 94 7.16 -5.07 -17.62
C ILE A 94 5.73 -5.12 -18.14
N LEU A 95 4.81 -4.41 -17.51
CA LEU A 95 3.41 -4.30 -17.94
C LEU A 95 3.29 -3.82 -19.40
N ALA A 96 4.08 -2.83 -19.80
CA ALA A 96 4.10 -2.30 -21.17
C ALA A 96 4.73 -3.25 -22.20
N LEU A 97 5.81 -3.93 -21.80
CA LEU A 97 6.57 -4.81 -22.67
C LEU A 97 5.87 -6.16 -22.85
N ASP A 98 5.25 -6.72 -21.81
CA ASP A 98 4.44 -7.96 -21.90
C ASP A 98 3.33 -7.79 -22.95
N ASN A 99 2.61 -6.67 -22.86
CA ASN A 99 1.53 -6.31 -23.78
C ASN A 99 1.98 -6.10 -25.23
N THR A 100 3.27 -5.99 -25.51
CA THR A 100 3.80 -5.76 -26.86
C THR A 100 4.83 -6.80 -27.31
N GLY A 101 4.96 -7.92 -26.60
CA GLY A 101 5.91 -9.00 -26.92
C GLY A 101 7.38 -8.60 -26.73
N GLY A 102 7.69 -7.86 -25.68
CA GLY A 102 9.06 -7.60 -25.22
C GLY A 102 9.60 -8.74 -24.35
N GLY A 103 10.93 -8.88 -24.27
CA GLY A 103 11.55 -9.81 -23.32
C GLY A 103 11.48 -9.23 -21.91
N ILE A 104 10.78 -9.92 -20.99
CA ILE A 104 10.53 -9.45 -19.61
C ILE A 104 11.07 -10.38 -18.53
N ASN A 105 11.70 -11.50 -18.90
CA ASN A 105 12.11 -12.53 -17.93
C ASN A 105 13.16 -12.02 -16.95
N ASP A 106 14.21 -11.34 -17.46
CA ASP A 106 15.28 -10.79 -16.63
C ASP A 106 14.72 -9.74 -15.65
N ALA A 107 13.75 -8.93 -16.11
CA ALA A 107 13.05 -7.96 -15.29
C ALA A 107 12.16 -8.57 -14.21
N LYS A 108 11.44 -9.64 -14.55
CA LYS A 108 10.64 -10.43 -13.60
C LYS A 108 11.52 -11.02 -12.51
N GLU A 109 12.64 -11.63 -12.90
CA GLU A 109 13.64 -12.16 -11.96
C GLU A 109 14.24 -11.07 -11.08
N TRP A 110 14.52 -9.89 -11.65
CA TRP A 110 14.99 -8.74 -10.88
C TRP A 110 13.99 -8.30 -9.80
N ILE A 111 12.70 -8.15 -10.14
CA ILE A 111 11.65 -7.82 -9.15
C ILE A 111 11.61 -8.86 -8.05
N ILE A 112 11.56 -10.15 -8.38
CA ILE A 112 11.51 -11.24 -7.39
C ILE A 112 12.76 -11.23 -6.49
N SER A 113 13.93 -10.88 -7.05
CA SER A 113 15.17 -10.77 -6.27
C SER A 113 15.16 -9.62 -5.25
N GLN A 114 14.22 -8.67 -5.35
CA GLN A 114 14.00 -7.62 -4.35
C GLN A 114 13.14 -8.10 -3.16
N ASN A 115 12.70 -9.36 -3.14
CA ASN A 115 11.92 -9.90 -2.02
C ASN A 115 12.67 -9.78 -0.69
N THR A 116 11.98 -9.24 0.31
CA THR A 116 12.47 -9.16 1.68
C THR A 116 11.31 -9.39 2.65
N THR A 117 11.63 -9.62 3.92
CA THR A 117 10.61 -9.84 4.96
C THR A 117 10.27 -8.50 5.62
N PRO A 118 8.98 -8.12 5.72
CA PRO A 118 8.57 -6.91 6.40
C PRO A 118 8.90 -6.96 7.90
N THR A 119 9.50 -5.88 8.39
CA THR A 119 9.95 -5.78 9.80
C THR A 119 8.93 -5.10 10.72
N ASN A 120 7.86 -4.55 10.14
CA ASN A 120 6.82 -3.77 10.81
C ASN A 120 5.51 -4.57 11.02
N LEU A 121 5.55 -5.89 10.80
CA LEU A 121 4.45 -6.82 11.04
C LEU A 121 4.75 -7.74 12.22
N ASP A 122 3.71 -7.99 13.02
CA ASP A 122 3.66 -9.08 13.98
C ASP A 122 2.81 -10.21 13.43
N TRP A 123 3.35 -11.42 13.44
CA TRP A 123 2.63 -12.66 13.16
C TRP A 123 2.31 -13.41 14.44
N LEU A 124 1.10 -13.94 14.52
CA LEU A 124 0.57 -14.66 15.68
C LEU A 124 0.00 -15.99 15.20
N LEU A 125 0.33 -17.07 15.91
CA LEU A 125 -0.28 -18.39 15.74
C LEU A 125 -1.45 -18.52 16.71
N GLN A 126 -2.65 -18.74 16.16
CA GLN A 126 -3.84 -19.10 16.91
C GLN A 126 -3.98 -20.61 16.95
N ILE A 127 -4.29 -21.13 18.14
CA ILE A 127 -4.68 -22.54 18.34
C ILE A 127 -5.99 -22.50 19.10
N GLU A 128 -7.05 -22.99 18.47
CA GLU A 128 -8.39 -22.97 19.04
C GLU A 128 -8.93 -24.38 19.23
N SER A 129 -9.55 -24.62 20.38
CA SER A 129 -10.22 -25.89 20.70
C SER A 129 -11.47 -25.60 21.52
N SER A 130 -12.51 -26.43 21.41
CA SER A 130 -13.75 -26.27 22.17
C SER A 130 -13.56 -26.55 23.66
N GLU A 131 -12.63 -27.43 24.02
CA GLU A 131 -12.28 -27.82 25.37
C GLU A 131 -10.83 -27.44 25.69
N LYS A 132 -10.49 -27.34 26.97
CA LYS A 132 -9.09 -27.31 27.40
C LYS A 132 -8.28 -28.45 26.75
N THR A 133 -7.16 -28.10 26.14
CA THR A 133 -6.31 -29.05 25.41
C THR A 133 -4.82 -28.82 25.66
N THR A 134 -4.04 -29.88 25.50
CA THR A 134 -2.57 -29.83 25.49
C THR A 134 -2.11 -30.14 24.08
N CYS A 135 -1.32 -29.23 23.53
CA CYS A 135 -0.77 -29.30 22.19
C CYS A 135 0.76 -29.50 22.23
N SER A 136 1.27 -30.23 21.26
CA SER A 136 2.67 -30.28 20.88
C SER A 136 2.86 -29.41 19.65
N ILE A 137 3.79 -28.47 19.70
CA ILE A 137 4.24 -27.71 18.54
C ILE A 137 5.66 -28.16 18.21
N THR A 138 5.85 -28.67 17.01
CA THR A 138 7.13 -29.19 16.52
C THR A 138 7.66 -28.29 15.42
N TYR A 139 8.92 -27.89 15.55
CA TYR A 139 9.67 -27.18 14.51
C TYR A 139 11.17 -27.44 14.71
N GLU A 140 11.95 -27.41 13.62
CA GLU A 140 13.40 -27.67 13.64
C GLU A 140 13.79 -28.98 14.37
N GLY A 141 12.93 -30.00 14.32
CA GLY A 141 13.14 -31.29 14.97
C GLY A 141 12.99 -31.30 16.50
N SER A 142 12.55 -30.19 17.10
CA SER A 142 12.24 -30.07 18.53
C SER A 142 10.73 -29.96 18.73
N SER A 143 10.20 -30.60 19.77
CA SER A 143 8.78 -30.57 20.14
C SER A 143 8.59 -29.89 21.49
N TYR A 144 7.63 -28.98 21.55
CA TYR A 144 7.32 -28.15 22.72
C TYR A 144 5.86 -28.33 23.11
N SER A 145 5.59 -28.50 24.41
CA SER A 145 4.22 -28.65 24.90
C SER A 145 3.65 -27.31 25.36
N VAL A 146 2.41 -27.03 24.96
CA VAL A 146 1.64 -25.84 25.31
C VAL A 146 0.23 -26.24 25.71
N GLU A 147 -0.37 -25.55 26.67
CA GLU A 147 -1.76 -25.78 27.08
C GLU A 147 -2.63 -24.60 26.65
N VAL A 148 -3.76 -24.92 26.00
CA VAL A 148 -4.83 -23.97 25.72
C VAL A 148 -5.92 -24.20 26.77
N GLY A 149 -6.15 -23.20 27.62
CA GLY A 149 -7.12 -23.26 28.71
C GLY A 149 -8.58 -23.20 28.24
N ASP A 150 -9.51 -23.42 29.18
CA ASP A 150 -10.94 -23.23 28.93
C ASP A 150 -11.27 -21.75 28.60
N ASP A 151 -10.44 -20.82 29.07
CA ASP A 151 -10.48 -19.39 28.75
C ASP A 151 -9.81 -19.04 27.41
N LYS A 152 -9.45 -20.05 26.61
CA LYS A 152 -8.76 -19.95 25.32
C LYS A 152 -7.35 -19.35 25.38
N LYS A 153 -6.75 -19.25 26.56
CA LYS A 153 -5.40 -18.70 26.72
C LYS A 153 -4.33 -19.76 26.68
N VAL A 154 -3.20 -19.43 26.07
CA VAL A 154 -1.98 -20.22 26.12
C VAL A 154 -1.23 -19.97 27.42
N ASN A 155 -0.78 -21.04 28.07
CA ASN A 155 -0.10 -20.95 29.37
C ASN A 155 1.40 -20.63 29.27
N SER A 156 2.05 -21.00 28.17
CA SER A 156 3.49 -20.86 27.95
C SER A 156 3.81 -20.61 26.47
N GLY A 157 5.06 -20.23 26.18
CA GLY A 157 5.58 -20.24 24.81
C GLY A 157 6.02 -21.63 24.37
N ALA A 158 6.49 -21.73 23.12
CA ALA A 158 7.07 -22.92 22.53
C ALA A 158 8.46 -22.56 21.94
N GLY A 159 9.50 -22.90 22.70
CA GLY A 159 10.90 -22.65 22.35
C GLY A 159 11.24 -21.17 22.13
N ASN A 160 12.16 -20.89 21.20
CA ASN A 160 12.63 -19.54 20.88
C ASN A 160 11.79 -18.84 19.79
N CYS A 161 10.97 -19.59 19.05
CA CYS A 161 10.21 -19.07 17.92
C CYS A 161 8.83 -18.58 18.33
N LEU A 162 8.23 -19.12 19.39
CA LEU A 162 6.85 -18.82 19.77
C LEU A 162 6.78 -18.35 21.21
N THR A 163 6.32 -17.12 21.39
CA THR A 163 6.17 -16.49 22.71
C THR A 163 4.71 -16.08 22.94
N PRO A 164 4.14 -16.18 24.15
CA PRO A 164 2.78 -15.72 24.38
C PRO A 164 2.64 -14.24 24.06
N SER A 165 1.63 -13.89 23.26
CA SER A 165 1.24 -12.51 22.98
C SER A 165 0.64 -11.81 24.21
N ASP A 166 0.45 -10.50 24.11
CA ASP A 166 -0.28 -9.74 25.13
C ASP A 166 -1.71 -10.27 25.27
N GLY A 167 -2.15 -10.52 26.51
CA GLY A 167 -3.43 -11.18 26.80
C GLY A 167 -3.38 -12.72 26.72
N ARG A 168 -2.33 -13.30 26.13
CA ARG A 168 -2.06 -14.74 26.00
C ARG A 168 -3.09 -15.52 25.20
N TYR A 169 -3.80 -14.91 24.26
CA TYR A 169 -4.70 -15.63 23.35
C TYR A 169 -3.96 -16.31 22.20
N TRP A 170 -2.80 -15.76 21.82
CA TRP A 170 -2.03 -16.25 20.67
C TRP A 170 -0.55 -16.43 21.01
N LEU A 171 0.17 -17.18 20.17
CA LEU A 171 1.62 -17.30 20.21
C LEU A 171 2.24 -16.38 19.15
N LYS A 172 2.91 -15.31 19.57
CA LYS A 172 3.68 -14.44 18.69
C LYS A 172 4.88 -15.18 18.10
N VAL A 173 5.00 -15.16 16.78
CA VAL A 173 6.09 -15.75 16.01
C VAL A 173 7.26 -14.77 15.95
N ASN A 174 8.45 -15.26 16.31
CA ASN A 174 9.69 -14.51 16.19
C ASN A 174 10.03 -14.33 14.70
N PRO A 175 10.37 -13.11 14.23
CA PRO A 175 10.75 -12.86 12.84
C PRO A 175 11.85 -13.77 12.30
N THR A 176 12.80 -14.21 13.14
CA THR A 176 13.87 -15.13 12.70
C THR A 176 13.37 -16.54 12.39
N CYS A 177 12.10 -16.84 12.65
CA CYS A 177 11.47 -18.14 12.46
C CYS A 177 10.35 -18.11 11.41
N TYR A 178 10.23 -17.07 10.59
CA TYR A 178 9.18 -17.02 9.58
C TYR A 178 9.35 -18.09 8.49
N ASP A 179 10.58 -18.51 8.23
CA ASP A 179 10.86 -19.62 7.30
C ASP A 179 10.58 -21.01 7.89
N ASN A 180 10.29 -21.10 9.19
CA ASN A 180 10.03 -22.36 9.86
C ASN A 180 8.59 -22.82 9.63
N GLU A 181 8.45 -24.12 9.41
CA GLU A 181 7.18 -24.81 9.40
C GLU A 181 6.86 -25.29 10.83
N PHE A 182 5.67 -24.95 11.31
CA PHE A 182 5.17 -25.34 12.62
C PHE A 182 4.15 -26.46 12.47
N GLU A 183 4.49 -27.66 12.95
CA GLU A 183 3.56 -28.77 13.04
C GLU A 183 2.87 -28.75 14.42
N ILE A 184 1.56 -28.62 14.45
CA ILE A 184 0.76 -28.54 15.70
C ILE A 184 -0.08 -29.80 15.83
N SER A 185 -0.03 -30.46 16.98
CA SER A 185 -0.87 -31.61 17.31
C SER A 185 -1.41 -31.53 18.73
N CYS A 186 -2.73 -31.61 18.90
CA CYS A 186 -3.38 -31.47 20.20
C CYS A 186 -4.09 -32.75 20.65
N ASN A 187 -4.24 -32.95 21.96
CA ASN A 187 -4.95 -34.10 22.52
C ASN A 187 -6.50 -34.01 22.43
N LYS A 188 -7.01 -32.89 21.91
CA LYS A 188 -8.41 -32.64 21.57
C LYS A 188 -8.49 -32.15 20.12
N SER A 189 -9.69 -32.13 19.55
CA SER A 189 -9.91 -31.51 18.24
C SER A 189 -9.61 -30.03 18.30
N PHE A 190 -9.00 -29.49 17.25
CA PHE A 190 -8.47 -28.13 17.24
C PHE A 190 -8.45 -27.54 15.83
N LEU A 191 -8.35 -26.22 15.78
CA LEU A 191 -8.11 -25.41 14.59
C LEU A 191 -6.83 -24.58 14.81
N THR A 192 -6.10 -24.36 13.73
CA THR A 192 -4.97 -23.43 13.67
C THR A 192 -5.18 -22.43 12.56
N SER A 193 -4.73 -21.21 12.83
CA SER A 193 -4.71 -20.12 11.86
C SER A 193 -3.55 -19.19 12.18
N LEU A 194 -3.08 -18.48 11.16
CA LEU A 194 -2.13 -17.41 11.33
C LEU A 194 -2.87 -16.08 11.32
N LEU A 195 -2.47 -15.20 12.22
CA LEU A 195 -2.97 -13.84 12.31
C LEU A 195 -1.81 -12.90 12.11
N PHE A 196 -2.07 -11.74 11.55
CA PHE A 196 -1.04 -10.73 11.35
C PHE A 196 -1.57 -9.33 11.61
N LYS A 197 -0.68 -8.44 12.03
CA LYS A 197 -1.01 -7.05 12.27
C LYS A 197 0.21 -6.16 12.15
N LYS A 198 -0.02 -4.87 11.94
CA LYS A 198 1.02 -3.85 12.11
C LYS A 198 1.41 -3.80 13.59
N ILE A 199 2.70 -3.71 13.89
CA ILE A 199 3.20 -3.69 15.29
C ILE A 199 2.53 -2.59 16.12
N THR A 200 2.21 -1.45 15.51
CA THR A 200 1.59 -0.30 16.17
C THR A 200 0.06 -0.29 16.12
N SER A 201 -0.56 -1.23 15.40
CA SER A 201 -2.02 -1.29 15.23
C SER A 201 -2.66 -2.30 16.20
N SER A 202 -3.91 -2.02 16.54
CA SER A 202 -4.81 -2.95 17.22
C SER A 202 -5.58 -3.85 16.25
N THR A 203 -5.67 -3.48 14.97
CA THR A 203 -6.35 -4.27 13.94
C THR A 203 -5.59 -5.57 13.71
N ILE A 204 -6.30 -6.69 13.76
CA ILE A 204 -5.76 -8.03 13.54
C ILE A 204 -6.42 -8.58 12.29
N HIS A 205 -5.62 -8.98 11.33
CA HIS A 205 -6.06 -9.68 10.14
C HIS A 205 -5.90 -11.19 10.36
N VAL A 206 -6.82 -11.95 9.79
CA VAL A 206 -6.80 -13.42 9.80
C VAL A 206 -6.29 -13.88 8.44
N SER A 207 -5.36 -14.85 8.41
CA SER A 207 -4.98 -15.50 7.17
C SER A 207 -6.16 -16.23 6.56
N GLU A 208 -6.26 -16.22 5.23
CA GLU A 208 -7.33 -16.93 4.51
C GLU A 208 -7.28 -18.45 4.77
N GLU A 209 -6.07 -19.01 4.87
CA GLU A 209 -5.88 -20.41 5.20
C GLU A 209 -6.11 -20.67 6.69
N THR A 210 -7.00 -21.61 6.99
CA THR A 210 -7.21 -22.17 8.33
C THR A 210 -7.20 -23.69 8.26
N SER A 211 -6.50 -24.31 9.21
CA SER A 211 -6.34 -25.77 9.26
C SER A 211 -7.06 -26.34 10.47
N SER A 212 -7.60 -27.55 10.35
CA SER A 212 -8.20 -28.23 11.52
C SER A 212 -7.84 -29.70 11.55
N ALA A 213 -7.81 -30.25 12.77
CA ALA A 213 -7.53 -31.66 12.99
C ALA A 213 -8.28 -32.20 14.20
N ALA A 214 -8.59 -33.49 14.16
CA ALA A 214 -9.13 -34.21 15.32
C ALA A 214 -8.03 -34.43 16.38
N ALA A 215 -8.43 -34.90 17.56
CA ALA A 215 -7.50 -35.27 18.63
C ALA A 215 -6.40 -36.23 18.13
N GLY A 216 -5.14 -35.84 18.33
CA GLY A 216 -3.95 -36.56 17.90
C GLY A 216 -3.60 -36.39 16.41
N GLY A 217 -4.41 -35.66 15.64
CA GLY A 217 -4.06 -35.21 14.29
C GLY A 217 -3.07 -34.05 14.30
N THR A 218 -2.60 -33.65 13.12
CA THR A 218 -1.59 -32.60 12.96
C THR A 218 -2.08 -31.57 11.95
N THR A 219 -1.86 -30.29 12.24
CA THR A 219 -1.93 -29.18 11.29
C THR A 219 -0.55 -28.60 11.06
N THR A 220 -0.38 -27.89 9.96
CA THR A 220 0.91 -27.30 9.56
C THR A 220 0.68 -25.83 9.25
N GLU A 221 1.46 -24.97 9.87
CA GLU A 221 1.39 -23.52 9.68
C GLU A 221 2.77 -22.98 9.33
N LYS A 222 2.85 -22.07 8.36
CA LYS A 222 4.09 -21.38 7.98
C LYS A 222 3.79 -19.91 7.74
N VAL A 223 4.58 -19.05 8.38
CA VAL A 223 4.44 -17.60 8.16
C VAL A 223 4.79 -17.29 6.72
N ASN A 224 3.86 -16.61 6.06
CA ASN A 224 4.04 -16.20 4.70
C ASN A 224 3.94 -14.67 4.59
N SER A 225 5.08 -13.98 4.51
CA SER A 225 5.07 -12.52 4.48
C SER A 225 6.31 -11.97 3.78
N LEU A 226 6.09 -11.42 2.59
CA LEU A 226 7.10 -10.77 1.79
C LEU A 226 6.64 -9.37 1.40
N CYS A 227 7.60 -8.52 1.09
CA CYS A 227 7.43 -7.23 0.45
C CYS A 227 8.61 -7.05 -0.54
N PHE A 228 8.57 -6.02 -1.36
CA PHE A 228 9.68 -5.67 -2.23
C PHE A 228 10.53 -4.55 -1.61
N GLU A 229 11.82 -4.81 -1.49
CA GLU A 229 12.78 -3.89 -0.89
C GLU A 229 13.22 -2.81 -1.89
N GLU A 230 13.25 -1.56 -1.42
CA GLU A 230 13.93 -0.47 -2.11
C GLU A 230 14.57 0.45 -1.08
N GLY A 231 15.86 0.78 -1.27
CA GLY A 231 16.58 1.66 -0.34
C GLY A 231 16.81 1.09 1.06
N GLY A 232 16.73 -0.23 1.25
CA GLY A 232 16.98 -0.90 2.54
C GLY A 232 15.72 -1.25 3.35
N SER A 233 14.53 -1.02 2.80
CA SER A 233 13.24 -1.26 3.47
C SER A 233 12.15 -1.63 2.46
N CYS A 234 11.06 -2.24 2.91
CA CYS A 234 9.88 -2.46 2.07
C CYS A 234 9.41 -1.13 1.44
N ASN A 235 9.27 -1.10 0.12
CA ASN A 235 8.64 0.00 -0.60
C ASN A 235 7.19 -0.39 -0.92
N TYR A 236 6.24 0.34 -0.35
CA TYR A 236 4.82 0.00 -0.45
C TYR A 236 4.27 0.18 -1.87
N GLU A 237 4.47 1.35 -2.48
CA GLU A 237 4.03 1.63 -3.87
C GLU A 237 4.68 0.66 -4.86
N GLY A 238 5.98 0.42 -4.71
CA GLY A 238 6.71 -0.57 -5.48
C GLY A 238 6.12 -1.97 -5.30
N SER A 239 5.76 -2.34 -4.08
CA SER A 239 5.15 -3.65 -3.80
C SER A 239 3.75 -3.80 -4.41
N LEU A 240 2.94 -2.74 -4.44
CA LEU A 240 1.63 -2.75 -5.11
C LEU A 240 1.78 -3.03 -6.62
N TRP A 241 2.63 -2.26 -7.30
CA TRP A 241 2.88 -2.43 -8.73
C TRP A 241 3.56 -3.76 -9.06
N SER A 242 4.54 -4.19 -8.25
CA SER A 242 5.22 -5.47 -8.41
C SER A 242 4.27 -6.65 -8.22
N ALA A 243 3.42 -6.64 -7.19
CA ALA A 243 2.42 -7.69 -7.00
C ALA A 243 1.41 -7.71 -8.15
N LEU A 244 0.92 -6.55 -8.60
CA LEU A 244 0.01 -6.44 -9.74
C LEU A 244 0.59 -7.08 -11.00
N VAL A 245 1.81 -6.71 -11.37
CA VAL A 245 2.43 -7.25 -12.60
C VAL A 245 2.78 -8.73 -12.45
N LEU A 246 3.26 -9.18 -11.29
CA LEU A 246 3.54 -10.59 -11.05
C LEU A 246 2.27 -11.44 -11.13
N ASN A 247 1.14 -10.96 -10.59
CA ASN A 247 -0.15 -11.64 -10.69
C ASN A 247 -0.61 -11.80 -12.16
N SER A 248 -0.38 -10.77 -12.98
CA SER A 248 -0.69 -10.84 -14.42
C SER A 248 0.20 -11.79 -15.22
N LEU A 249 1.38 -12.13 -14.67
CA LEU A 249 2.34 -13.08 -15.24
C LEU A 249 2.22 -14.47 -14.59
N ASP A 250 1.05 -14.75 -14.00
CA ASP A 250 0.69 -15.99 -13.30
C ASP A 250 1.69 -16.42 -12.22
N TYR A 251 2.36 -15.44 -11.59
CA TYR A 251 3.18 -15.67 -10.41
C TYR A 251 2.31 -15.60 -9.15
N ASP A 252 2.55 -16.50 -8.19
CA ASP A 252 1.83 -16.51 -6.92
C ASP A 252 2.18 -15.28 -6.07
N THR A 253 1.16 -14.49 -5.75
CA THR A 253 1.30 -13.22 -5.03
C THR A 253 0.73 -13.26 -3.62
N ALA A 254 0.22 -14.42 -3.18
CA ALA A 254 -0.34 -14.60 -1.83
C ALA A 254 0.66 -14.19 -0.73
N HIS A 255 1.95 -14.45 -0.97
CA HIS A 255 3.06 -14.11 -0.09
C HIS A 255 3.19 -12.61 0.22
N TYR A 256 2.67 -11.72 -0.65
CA TYR A 256 2.75 -10.27 -0.48
C TYR A 256 1.51 -9.67 0.18
N MET A 257 0.38 -10.39 0.17
CA MET A 257 -0.91 -9.86 0.64
C MET A 257 -0.88 -9.39 2.11
N PRO A 258 -0.27 -10.12 3.06
CA PRO A 258 -0.25 -9.67 4.45
C PRO A 258 0.41 -8.31 4.64
N TYR A 259 1.46 -8.00 3.87
CA TYR A 259 2.08 -6.68 3.89
C TYR A 259 1.20 -5.62 3.22
N LEU A 260 0.64 -5.93 2.05
CA LEU A 260 -0.15 -4.96 1.28
C LEU A 260 -1.44 -4.55 1.99
N VAL A 261 -2.18 -5.53 2.53
CA VAL A 261 -3.43 -5.35 3.27
C VAL A 261 -3.20 -4.64 4.59
N THR A 262 -2.18 -5.02 5.35
CA THR A 262 -1.95 -4.42 6.68
C THR A 262 -1.54 -2.95 6.62
N MET A 263 -0.90 -2.53 5.52
CA MET A 263 -0.36 -1.18 5.36
C MET A 263 -1.29 -0.27 4.53
N VAL A 264 -2.50 -0.73 4.17
CA VAL A 264 -3.46 0.01 3.33
C VAL A 264 -3.89 1.33 3.96
N ASP A 265 -4.15 1.34 5.26
CA ASP A 265 -4.66 2.50 6.01
C ASP A 265 -3.56 3.41 6.57
N ASP A 266 -2.29 3.14 6.24
CA ASP A 266 -1.20 4.02 6.66
C ASP A 266 -1.31 5.37 5.95
N GLU A 267 -1.27 6.46 6.71
CA GLU A 267 -1.42 7.83 6.19
C GLU A 267 -0.44 8.14 5.03
N ASP A 268 0.78 7.62 5.10
CA ASP A 268 1.79 7.81 4.05
C ASP A 268 1.48 7.03 2.75
N ASN A 269 0.60 6.03 2.82
CA ASN A 269 0.28 5.12 1.73
C ASN A 269 -1.04 5.46 1.02
N THR A 270 -1.95 6.21 1.66
CA THR A 270 -3.26 6.55 1.07
C THR A 270 -3.15 7.27 -0.27
N GLN A 271 -2.06 8.02 -0.46
CA GLN A 271 -1.75 8.74 -1.71
C GLN A 271 -1.58 7.81 -2.93
N PHE A 272 -1.29 6.52 -2.73
CA PHE A 272 -1.06 5.56 -3.80
C PHE A 272 -2.34 4.87 -4.28
N LEU A 273 -3.50 5.17 -3.68
CA LEU A 273 -4.78 4.49 -3.94
C LEU A 273 -4.64 2.96 -3.85
N PRO A 274 -4.12 2.41 -2.73
CA PRO A 274 -3.87 0.97 -2.60
C PRO A 274 -5.12 0.12 -2.83
N GLU A 275 -6.31 0.66 -2.54
CA GLU A 275 -7.57 -0.04 -2.76
C GLU A 275 -7.78 -0.43 -4.23
N ALA A 276 -7.27 0.34 -5.20
CA ALA A 276 -7.35 -0.02 -6.62
C ALA A 276 -6.57 -1.29 -6.93
N PHE A 277 -5.38 -1.44 -6.34
CA PHE A 277 -4.53 -2.61 -6.52
C PHE A 277 -5.04 -3.80 -5.72
N LEU A 278 -5.44 -3.58 -4.46
CA LEU A 278 -5.95 -4.64 -3.60
C LEU A 278 -7.26 -5.20 -4.12
N TYR A 279 -8.17 -4.34 -4.61
CA TYR A 279 -9.37 -4.81 -5.26
C TYR A 279 -9.05 -5.67 -6.49
N TYR A 280 -8.14 -5.20 -7.35
CA TYR A 280 -7.70 -5.98 -8.51
C TYR A 280 -7.11 -7.35 -8.13
N LEU A 281 -6.30 -7.41 -7.08
CA LEU A 281 -5.56 -8.60 -6.67
C LEU A 281 -6.43 -9.60 -5.90
N THR A 282 -7.42 -9.13 -5.14
CA THR A 282 -8.19 -9.95 -4.19
C THR A 282 -9.64 -10.14 -4.61
N GLY A 283 -10.19 -9.24 -5.42
CA GLY A 283 -11.63 -9.17 -5.69
C GLY A 283 -12.48 -8.74 -4.49
N TYR A 284 -11.88 -8.35 -3.35
CA TYR A 284 -12.67 -8.08 -2.15
C TYR A 284 -13.46 -6.76 -2.25
N PRO A 285 -14.78 -6.78 -1.99
CA PRO A 285 -15.64 -5.62 -2.17
C PRO A 285 -15.35 -4.47 -1.21
N GLU A 286 -14.74 -4.75 -0.06
CA GLU A 286 -14.30 -3.69 0.87
C GLU A 286 -13.37 -2.68 0.17
N TYR A 287 -12.41 -3.15 -0.63
CA TYR A 287 -11.49 -2.28 -1.34
C TYR A 287 -12.19 -1.54 -2.48
N ARG A 288 -13.08 -2.23 -3.20
CA ARG A 288 -13.94 -1.60 -4.21
C ARG A 288 -14.73 -0.45 -3.61
N ASN A 289 -15.49 -0.71 -2.56
CA ASN A 289 -16.37 0.26 -1.93
C ASN A 289 -15.57 1.44 -1.36
N ASN A 290 -14.46 1.16 -0.66
CA ASN A 290 -13.57 2.19 -0.13
C ASN A 290 -12.96 3.06 -1.25
N LEU A 291 -12.56 2.47 -2.37
CA LEU A 291 -12.04 3.21 -3.52
C LEU A 291 -13.10 4.12 -4.13
N LEU A 292 -14.30 3.59 -4.38
CA LEU A 292 -15.39 4.34 -5.00
C LEU A 292 -15.88 5.48 -4.08
N LEU A 293 -15.90 5.29 -2.77
CA LEU A 293 -16.22 6.33 -1.78
C LEU A 293 -15.22 7.50 -1.78
N LYS A 294 -13.98 7.29 -2.25
CA LYS A 294 -12.97 8.36 -2.38
C LYS A 294 -13.22 9.28 -3.58
N GLN A 295 -14.20 8.98 -4.44
CA GLN A 295 -14.50 9.79 -5.61
C GLN A 295 -14.93 11.21 -5.20
N LYS A 296 -14.21 12.22 -5.69
CA LYS A 296 -14.48 13.62 -5.39
C LYS A 296 -15.49 14.19 -6.38
N SER A 297 -16.48 14.90 -5.84
CA SER A 297 -17.57 15.54 -6.61
C SER A 297 -18.32 14.57 -7.53
N SER A 298 -18.30 13.28 -7.21
CA SER A 298 -18.81 12.20 -8.08
C SER A 298 -18.16 12.18 -9.48
N GLN A 299 -16.89 12.57 -9.60
CA GLN A 299 -16.23 12.74 -10.90
C GLN A 299 -14.80 12.20 -10.98
N TRP A 300 -13.94 12.34 -9.96
CA TRP A 300 -12.50 12.07 -10.11
C TRP A 300 -11.81 11.74 -8.77
N TRP A 301 -10.55 11.28 -8.83
CA TRP A 301 -9.69 11.02 -7.65
C TRP A 301 -8.44 11.93 -7.67
N MET A 302 -7.88 12.26 -6.49
CA MET A 302 -6.71 13.14 -6.33
C MET A 302 -6.05 12.95 -4.95
N GLU A 303 -5.69 11.71 -4.60
CA GLU A 303 -5.03 11.40 -3.33
C GLU A 303 -3.53 11.71 -3.35
N SER A 304 -2.84 11.60 -4.49
CA SER A 304 -1.43 11.99 -4.67
C SER A 304 -1.23 13.46 -5.01
N GLY A 305 -2.32 14.14 -5.41
CA GLY A 305 -2.28 15.49 -5.97
C GLY A 305 -2.28 15.55 -7.50
N ASP A 306 -2.09 14.41 -8.18
CA ASP A 306 -2.23 14.30 -9.64
C ASP A 306 -3.61 13.75 -10.00
N LYS A 307 -4.56 14.65 -10.24
CA LYS A 307 -5.97 14.32 -10.51
C LYS A 307 -6.17 13.30 -11.63
N PHE A 308 -5.42 13.44 -12.72
CA PHE A 308 -5.64 12.62 -13.91
C PHE A 308 -4.95 11.26 -13.76
N TYR A 309 -3.77 11.23 -13.16
CA TYR A 309 -3.10 9.98 -12.81
C TYR A 309 -3.90 9.17 -11.80
N ASP A 310 -4.34 9.79 -10.71
CA ASP A 310 -5.10 9.13 -9.65
C ASP A 310 -6.45 8.61 -10.16
N THR A 311 -7.11 9.37 -11.04
CA THR A 311 -8.34 8.89 -11.70
C THR A 311 -8.05 7.70 -12.61
N ALA A 312 -6.92 7.69 -13.32
CA ALA A 312 -6.54 6.53 -14.13
C ALA A 312 -6.19 5.31 -13.27
N VAL A 313 -5.54 5.46 -12.11
CA VAL A 313 -5.32 4.36 -11.15
C VAL A 313 -6.65 3.85 -10.61
N ALA A 314 -7.54 4.75 -10.17
CA ALA A 314 -8.81 4.38 -9.56
C ALA A 314 -9.76 3.67 -10.54
N LEU A 315 -9.76 4.04 -11.82
CA LEU A 315 -10.58 3.36 -12.84
C LEU A 315 -9.97 2.06 -13.36
N TYR A 316 -8.68 1.82 -13.11
CA TYR A 316 -7.95 0.68 -13.64
C TYR A 316 -8.61 -0.69 -13.37
N PRO A 317 -9.08 -1.01 -12.15
CA PRO A 317 -9.73 -2.30 -11.89
C PRO A 317 -11.14 -2.42 -12.52
N PHE A 318 -11.75 -1.32 -12.96
CA PHE A 318 -13.15 -1.30 -13.41
C PHE A 318 -13.35 -1.37 -14.93
N GLN A 319 -12.34 -1.78 -15.71
CA GLN A 319 -12.44 -1.78 -17.18
C GLN A 319 -13.67 -2.55 -17.69
N TYR A 320 -13.92 -3.73 -17.13
CA TYR A 320 -15.05 -4.61 -17.49
C TYR A 320 -16.24 -4.53 -16.52
N GLU A 321 -16.25 -3.54 -15.62
CA GLU A 321 -17.33 -3.33 -14.67
C GLU A 321 -18.11 -2.06 -14.96
N GLU A 322 -19.41 -2.09 -14.75
CA GLU A 322 -20.30 -0.94 -14.96
C GLU A 322 -20.77 -0.37 -13.61
N ALA A 323 -19.85 0.30 -12.91
CA ALA A 323 -20.17 1.09 -11.73
C ALA A 323 -20.65 2.51 -12.12
N GLN A 324 -21.63 3.05 -11.40
CA GLN A 324 -22.15 4.40 -11.67
C GLN A 324 -21.05 5.47 -11.55
N GLU A 325 -20.12 5.29 -10.62
CA GLU A 325 -18.94 6.14 -10.40
C GLU A 325 -18.02 6.14 -11.63
N LYS A 326 -17.82 4.98 -12.27
CA LYS A 326 -17.08 4.86 -13.54
C LYS A 326 -17.81 5.65 -14.62
N THR A 327 -19.12 5.46 -14.79
CA THR A 327 -19.92 6.20 -15.78
C THR A 327 -19.82 7.72 -15.57
N ASN A 328 -19.94 8.20 -14.32
CA ASN A 328 -19.83 9.61 -14.00
C ASN A 328 -18.43 10.16 -14.33
N THR A 329 -17.39 9.39 -14.04
CA THR A 329 -16.00 9.75 -14.34
C THR A 329 -15.74 9.80 -15.83
N ILE A 330 -16.25 8.82 -16.59
CA ILE A 330 -16.16 8.80 -18.05
C ILE A 330 -16.79 10.06 -18.63
N ASN A 331 -18.01 10.40 -18.23
CA ASN A 331 -18.68 11.63 -18.69
C ASN A 331 -17.82 12.87 -18.40
N TRP A 332 -17.28 12.97 -17.18
CA TRP A 332 -16.38 14.06 -16.81
C TRP A 332 -15.09 14.07 -17.65
N LEU A 333 -14.46 12.92 -17.90
CA LEU A 333 -13.26 12.84 -18.75
C LEU A 333 -13.54 13.34 -20.17
N LEU A 334 -14.67 12.95 -20.77
CA LEU A 334 -15.07 13.38 -22.11
C LEU A 334 -15.31 14.90 -22.20
N GLU A 335 -15.81 15.50 -21.11
CA GLU A 335 -15.98 16.95 -20.95
C GLU A 335 -14.66 17.68 -20.68
N ALA A 336 -13.79 17.09 -19.86
CA ALA A 336 -12.51 17.69 -19.43
C ALA A 336 -11.42 17.66 -20.51
N GLN A 337 -11.65 16.92 -21.60
CA GLN A 337 -10.75 16.85 -22.75
C GLN A 337 -10.53 18.23 -23.38
N ASP A 338 -9.28 18.60 -23.64
CA ASP A 338 -8.95 19.88 -24.25
C ASP A 338 -9.22 19.89 -25.77
N SER A 339 -9.03 21.05 -26.41
CA SER A 339 -9.30 21.21 -27.85
C SER A 339 -8.40 20.37 -28.76
N SER A 340 -7.26 19.89 -28.26
CA SER A 340 -6.39 18.97 -29.01
C SER A 340 -6.89 17.53 -28.93
N GLY A 341 -7.81 17.22 -28.01
CA GLY A 341 -8.26 15.85 -27.75
C GLY A 341 -7.48 15.17 -26.60
N CYS A 342 -6.40 15.77 -26.11
CA CYS A 342 -5.69 15.24 -24.95
C CYS A 342 -6.30 15.70 -23.63
N TRP A 343 -5.83 15.12 -22.52
CA TRP A 343 -6.12 15.57 -21.17
C TRP A 343 -4.95 16.37 -20.59
N ASP A 344 -5.24 17.11 -19.53
CA ASP A 344 -4.24 17.82 -18.73
C ASP A 344 -3.31 18.73 -19.54
N ASN A 345 -3.90 19.54 -20.43
CA ASN A 345 -3.17 20.45 -21.33
C ASN A 345 -2.17 19.71 -22.26
N GLY A 346 -2.58 18.56 -22.78
CA GLY A 346 -1.73 17.76 -23.66
C GLY A 346 -0.62 17.00 -22.94
N ASN A 347 -0.78 16.68 -21.65
CA ASN A 347 0.18 15.85 -20.92
C ASN A 347 0.17 14.41 -21.48
N VAL A 348 1.34 13.91 -21.89
CA VAL A 348 1.48 12.59 -22.51
C VAL A 348 1.19 11.48 -21.49
N LYS A 349 1.78 11.56 -20.28
CA LYS A 349 1.58 10.60 -19.20
C LYS A 349 0.10 10.45 -18.86
N SER A 350 -0.57 11.56 -18.57
CA SER A 350 -1.98 11.59 -18.17
C SER A 350 -2.89 11.05 -19.28
N THR A 351 -2.68 11.51 -20.51
CA THR A 351 -3.49 11.07 -21.66
C THR A 351 -3.32 9.58 -21.94
N ALA A 352 -2.08 9.11 -21.95
CA ALA A 352 -1.77 7.71 -22.22
C ALA A 352 -2.32 6.80 -21.12
N PHE A 353 -2.11 7.13 -19.85
CA PHE A 353 -2.56 6.26 -18.78
C PHE A 353 -4.09 6.25 -18.64
N ILE A 354 -4.79 7.38 -18.84
CA ILE A 354 -6.26 7.39 -18.92
C ILE A 354 -6.77 6.48 -20.03
N LEU A 355 -6.20 6.59 -21.24
CA LEU A 355 -6.60 5.75 -22.36
C LEU A 355 -6.41 4.27 -22.04
N TYR A 356 -5.28 3.91 -21.44
CA TYR A 356 -5.00 2.53 -21.05
C TYR A 356 -5.90 2.05 -19.90
N SER A 357 -6.20 2.89 -18.92
CA SER A 357 -6.98 2.47 -17.74
C SER A 357 -8.47 2.35 -18.00
N VAL A 358 -9.02 3.10 -18.97
CA VAL A 358 -10.47 3.19 -19.19
C VAL A 358 -10.88 2.57 -20.52
N TRP A 359 -10.09 2.80 -21.57
CA TRP A 359 -10.41 2.42 -22.95
C TRP A 359 -9.27 1.61 -23.58
N ALA A 360 -8.64 0.72 -22.78
CA ALA A 360 -7.65 -0.21 -23.31
C ALA A 360 -8.24 -0.92 -24.53
N LYS A 361 -7.55 -0.83 -25.66
CA LYS A 361 -7.88 -1.65 -26.81
C LYS A 361 -7.32 -3.05 -26.57
N GLY A 362 -8.12 -4.07 -26.90
CA GLY A 362 -7.76 -5.49 -26.86
C GLY A 362 -6.40 -5.79 -27.51
N PRO A 363 -5.84 -6.96 -27.22
CA PRO A 363 -4.41 -7.15 -27.03
C PRO A 363 -3.55 -6.78 -28.24
N LEU A 364 -2.45 -6.08 -27.97
CA LEU A 364 -1.21 -6.22 -28.75
C LEU A 364 -0.37 -7.42 -28.25
N ARG A 365 -0.98 -8.39 -27.53
CA ARG A 365 -0.37 -9.68 -27.15
C ARG A 365 -0.11 -10.51 -28.42
N VAL A 366 0.99 -10.21 -29.10
CA VAL A 366 1.67 -11.13 -30.00
C VAL A 366 2.54 -12.02 -29.13
N VAL A 367 1.93 -12.92 -28.36
CA VAL A 367 2.69 -14.02 -27.75
C VAL A 367 3.01 -14.98 -28.89
N GLY A 368 4.30 -15.27 -29.08
CA GLY A 368 4.85 -16.04 -30.19
C GLY A 368 4.47 -17.53 -30.20
N GLY A 369 3.17 -17.82 -30.31
CA GLY A 369 2.61 -19.10 -30.70
C GLY A 369 1.77 -18.92 -31.96
N ASP A 370 1.82 -19.89 -32.88
CA ASP A 370 1.05 -19.95 -34.14
C ASP A 370 -0.48 -20.09 -33.93
N GLY A 371 -1.00 -19.68 -32.76
CA GLY A 371 -2.41 -19.67 -32.40
C GLY A 371 -2.86 -18.23 -32.23
N SER A 372 -3.80 -17.78 -33.05
CA SER A 372 -4.56 -16.56 -32.77
C SER A 372 -5.30 -16.77 -31.46
N ASP A 373 -4.83 -16.13 -30.38
CA ASP A 373 -5.62 -16.06 -29.14
C ASP A 373 -7.00 -15.51 -29.50
N VAL A 374 -8.04 -16.25 -29.13
CA VAL A 374 -9.42 -15.84 -29.36
C VAL A 374 -9.74 -14.80 -28.29
N ASP A 375 -10.39 -13.71 -28.68
CA ASP A 375 -10.89 -12.74 -27.71
C ASP A 375 -11.87 -13.43 -26.75
N CYS A 376 -11.71 -13.19 -25.45
CA CYS A 376 -12.45 -13.88 -24.41
C CYS A 376 -13.96 -13.60 -24.52
N GLU A 377 -14.35 -12.36 -24.78
CA GLU A 377 -15.76 -11.95 -24.88
C GLU A 377 -16.36 -12.43 -26.22
N ASP A 378 -15.60 -12.39 -27.32
CA ASP A 378 -16.01 -12.96 -28.61
C ASP A 378 -16.25 -14.48 -28.52
N ALA A 379 -15.52 -15.17 -27.64
CA ALA A 379 -15.71 -16.58 -27.33
C ALA A 379 -16.89 -16.87 -26.39
N GLY A 380 -17.55 -15.84 -25.86
CA GLY A 380 -18.68 -15.95 -24.94
C GLY A 380 -18.30 -16.15 -23.48
N TYR A 381 -17.04 -15.87 -23.11
CA TYR A 381 -16.55 -15.86 -21.74
C TYR A 381 -16.48 -14.43 -21.19
N ASN A 382 -15.91 -14.24 -19.99
CA ASN A 382 -15.94 -12.97 -19.28
C ASN A 382 -14.53 -12.52 -18.91
N CYS A 383 -14.19 -11.27 -19.22
CA CYS A 383 -12.93 -10.67 -18.76
C CYS A 383 -13.12 -10.07 -17.36
N MET A 384 -12.33 -10.54 -16.40
CA MET A 384 -12.43 -10.12 -15.00
C MET A 384 -11.05 -9.99 -14.36
N SER A 385 -10.98 -9.30 -13.21
CA SER A 385 -9.73 -9.23 -12.46
C SER A 385 -9.33 -10.65 -12.02
N GLY A 386 -8.04 -10.88 -11.77
CA GLY A 386 -7.56 -12.20 -11.35
C GLY A 386 -8.19 -12.67 -10.03
N GLY A 387 -8.46 -11.75 -9.10
CA GLY A 387 -9.12 -12.05 -7.83
C GLY A 387 -10.63 -12.27 -7.94
N ASP A 388 -11.27 -11.68 -8.96
CA ASP A 388 -12.73 -11.75 -9.15
C ASP A 388 -13.21 -12.90 -10.02
N CYS A 389 -12.30 -13.72 -10.56
CA CYS A 389 -12.63 -14.73 -11.56
C CYS A 389 -13.42 -15.90 -10.93
N PRO A 390 -14.75 -16.01 -11.15
CA PRO A 390 -15.50 -17.12 -10.61
C PRO A 390 -15.27 -18.35 -11.50
N GLY A 391 -14.95 -19.49 -10.89
CA GLY A 391 -14.70 -20.72 -11.65
C GLY A 391 -13.24 -20.90 -12.03
N GLN A 392 -12.96 -21.11 -13.32
CA GLN A 392 -11.62 -21.39 -13.84
C GLN A 392 -11.15 -20.27 -14.77
N ILE A 393 -9.88 -19.88 -14.59
CA ILE A 393 -9.17 -19.03 -15.55
C ILE A 393 -8.87 -19.88 -16.80
N LEU A 394 -9.26 -19.38 -17.96
CA LEU A 394 -9.10 -20.05 -19.25
C LEU A 394 -7.82 -19.59 -19.96
N GLU A 395 -6.95 -20.55 -20.27
CA GLU A 395 -5.75 -20.32 -21.09
C GLU A 395 -6.11 -20.27 -22.59
N GLY A 396 -5.34 -19.53 -23.39
CA GLY A 396 -5.53 -19.39 -24.85
C GLY A 396 -6.66 -18.42 -25.27
N TYR A 397 -7.21 -17.70 -24.30
CA TYR A 397 -8.09 -16.57 -24.53
C TYR A 397 -7.43 -15.30 -24.00
N SER A 398 -7.77 -14.19 -24.61
CA SER A 398 -7.16 -12.91 -24.28
C SER A 398 -8.21 -11.89 -23.87
N CYS A 399 -7.84 -11.11 -22.86
CA CYS A 399 -8.56 -9.92 -22.42
C CYS A 399 -7.65 -8.70 -22.63
N SER A 400 -8.24 -7.52 -22.79
CA SER A 400 -7.51 -6.25 -22.77
C SER A 400 -6.85 -6.04 -21.40
N ALA A 401 -5.70 -5.34 -21.40
CA ALA A 401 -4.92 -5.01 -20.22
C ALA A 401 -4.51 -6.27 -19.40
N LEU A 402 -4.69 -6.25 -18.08
CA LEU A 402 -4.22 -7.33 -17.19
C LEU A 402 -5.26 -8.40 -16.87
N PHE A 403 -6.48 -8.22 -17.36
CA PHE A 403 -7.63 -9.04 -16.99
C PHE A 403 -7.47 -10.48 -17.47
N LYS A 404 -8.11 -11.40 -16.76
CA LYS A 404 -8.07 -12.84 -17.04
C LYS A 404 -9.42 -13.27 -17.62
N CYS A 405 -9.39 -14.27 -18.50
CA CYS A 405 -10.59 -14.83 -19.09
C CYS A 405 -11.20 -15.89 -18.16
N CYS A 406 -12.47 -15.72 -17.81
CA CYS A 406 -13.17 -16.53 -16.83
C CYS A 406 -14.34 -17.27 -17.47
N ASP A 407 -14.47 -18.56 -17.12
CA ASP A 407 -15.51 -19.44 -17.67
C ASP A 407 -16.92 -19.14 -17.16
N LYS A 408 -17.04 -18.39 -16.06
CA LYS A 408 -18.30 -17.93 -15.50
C LYS A 408 -18.32 -16.40 -15.37
N PRO A 409 -19.50 -15.78 -15.51
CA PRO A 409 -19.67 -14.39 -15.14
C PRO A 409 -19.66 -14.23 -13.62
N ARG A 410 -19.48 -12.99 -13.12
CA ARG A 410 -19.78 -12.64 -11.72
C ARG A 410 -21.19 -13.12 -11.37
N SER A 411 -21.41 -13.48 -10.10
CA SER A 411 -22.73 -13.89 -9.63
C SER A 411 -23.80 -12.92 -10.15
N THR A 412 -24.70 -13.44 -10.97
CA THR A 412 -25.91 -12.73 -11.43
C THR A 412 -27.07 -12.96 -10.48
N GLU A 413 -26.83 -13.60 -9.33
CA GLU A 413 -27.79 -13.75 -8.27
C GLU A 413 -27.65 -12.57 -7.31
N SER A 414 -28.78 -11.94 -7.04
CA SER A 414 -28.89 -10.82 -6.11
C SER A 414 -28.62 -11.29 -4.70
N CYS A 415 -28.29 -10.38 -3.81
CA CYS A 415 -28.12 -10.70 -2.39
C CYS A 415 -29.32 -11.46 -1.84
N ASN A 416 -30.52 -11.03 -2.24
CA ASN A 416 -31.77 -11.68 -1.89
C ASN A 416 -31.94 -13.08 -2.49
N GLU A 417 -31.48 -13.32 -3.73
CA GLU A 417 -31.53 -14.64 -4.38
C GLU A 417 -30.57 -15.64 -3.73
N LEU A 418 -29.42 -15.16 -3.24
CA LEU A 418 -28.53 -15.93 -2.38
C LEU A 418 -29.11 -16.12 -0.97
N GLY A 419 -30.23 -15.48 -0.62
CA GLY A 419 -30.81 -15.56 0.73
C GLY A 419 -30.05 -14.75 1.78
N GLY A 420 -29.28 -13.75 1.35
CA GLY A 420 -28.69 -12.71 2.19
C GLY A 420 -29.57 -11.46 2.31
N GLU A 421 -29.14 -10.53 3.14
CA GLU A 421 -29.72 -9.20 3.33
C GLU A 421 -28.67 -8.13 2.97
N ILE A 422 -29.07 -7.08 2.23
CA ILE A 422 -28.15 -5.98 1.88
C ILE A 422 -27.98 -5.06 3.09
N CYS A 423 -26.75 -4.94 3.58
CA CYS A 423 -26.37 -3.97 4.61
C CYS A 423 -26.05 -2.63 3.94
N ASN A 424 -26.59 -1.54 4.48
CA ASN A 424 -26.25 -0.19 4.00
C ASN A 424 -24.88 0.25 4.53
N SER A 425 -24.35 1.36 4.00
CA SER A 425 -23.03 1.90 4.36
C SER A 425 -22.85 2.27 5.84
N ASP A 426 -23.94 2.37 6.59
CA ASP A 426 -23.98 2.61 8.03
C ASP A 426 -24.27 1.34 8.84
N GLN A 427 -24.18 0.15 8.24
CA GLN A 427 -24.51 -1.13 8.87
C GLN A 427 -23.44 -2.18 8.58
N ASP A 428 -23.09 -2.96 9.60
CA ASP A 428 -22.20 -4.11 9.49
C ASP A 428 -23.01 -5.42 9.43
N CYS A 429 -22.49 -6.41 8.71
CA CYS A 429 -23.00 -7.78 8.72
C CYS A 429 -22.59 -8.49 10.02
N ILE A 430 -23.53 -8.66 10.96
CA ILE A 430 -23.25 -9.27 12.26
C ILE A 430 -23.61 -10.76 12.25
N ASN A 431 -22.67 -11.61 12.68
CA ASN A 431 -22.78 -13.09 12.70
C ASN A 431 -23.01 -13.75 11.33
N GLY A 432 -22.82 -13.01 10.24
CA GLY A 432 -22.89 -13.52 8.87
C GLY A 432 -21.54 -13.51 8.19
N ARG A 433 -21.56 -13.82 6.89
CA ARG A 433 -20.46 -13.55 5.97
C ARG A 433 -20.91 -12.56 4.91
N THR A 434 -20.01 -11.70 4.47
CA THR A 434 -20.26 -10.81 3.34
C THR A 434 -19.97 -11.54 2.03
N GLU A 435 -20.85 -11.38 1.04
CA GLU A 435 -20.69 -11.93 -0.30
C GLU A 435 -20.90 -10.83 -1.34
N ASP A 436 -20.31 -11.02 -2.52
CA ASP A 436 -20.51 -10.09 -3.63
C ASP A 436 -21.69 -10.50 -4.51
N THR A 437 -22.56 -9.53 -4.75
CA THR A 437 -23.73 -9.69 -5.60
C THR A 437 -23.91 -8.47 -6.49
N TYR A 438 -24.46 -8.67 -7.69
CA TYR A 438 -24.54 -7.61 -8.70
C TYR A 438 -25.47 -6.44 -8.31
N ASP A 439 -26.36 -6.63 -7.33
CA ASP A 439 -27.35 -5.65 -6.89
C ASP A 439 -26.88 -4.75 -5.73
N LEU A 440 -25.60 -4.83 -5.34
CA LEU A 440 -25.02 -3.97 -4.31
C LEU A 440 -24.71 -2.57 -4.87
N GLU A 441 -25.24 -1.54 -4.21
CA GLU A 441 -24.88 -0.13 -4.45
C GLU A 441 -23.62 0.27 -3.67
N LEU A 442 -23.13 1.50 -3.90
CA LEU A 442 -21.93 2.01 -3.23
C LEU A 442 -22.06 1.96 -1.70
N GLY A 443 -21.11 1.28 -1.06
CA GLY A 443 -21.08 1.12 0.39
C GLY A 443 -22.10 0.11 0.91
N GLN A 444 -22.69 -0.72 0.05
CA GLN A 444 -23.51 -1.84 0.48
C GLN A 444 -22.73 -3.16 0.44
N ASP A 445 -23.06 -4.06 1.36
CA ASP A 445 -22.52 -5.43 1.42
C ASP A 445 -23.67 -6.44 1.53
N CYS A 446 -23.55 -7.61 0.89
CA CYS A 446 -24.54 -8.68 1.07
C CYS A 446 -24.22 -9.54 2.28
N CYS A 447 -25.06 -9.51 3.31
CA CYS A 447 -24.89 -10.32 4.52
C CYS A 447 -25.61 -11.67 4.41
N PHE A 448 -24.86 -12.75 4.25
CA PHE A 448 -25.39 -14.11 4.23
C PHE A 448 -25.34 -14.74 5.62
N GLY A 449 -26.50 -15.22 6.12
CA GLY A 449 -26.59 -15.96 7.38
C GLY A 449 -26.37 -15.12 8.65
N GLY A 450 -26.37 -13.79 8.52
CA GLY A 450 -26.31 -12.82 9.62
C GLY A 450 -27.44 -11.79 9.52
N ASP A 451 -27.31 -10.69 10.29
CA ASP A 451 -28.22 -9.55 10.23
C ASP A 451 -27.42 -8.25 10.03
N CYS A 452 -27.96 -7.32 9.24
CA CYS A 452 -27.40 -5.98 9.09
C CYS A 452 -27.73 -5.10 10.31
N ARG A 453 -26.71 -4.54 10.97
CA ARG A 453 -26.90 -3.67 12.14
C ARG A 453 -25.96 -2.50 12.12
N GLU A 454 -26.42 -1.34 12.57
CA GLU A 454 -25.54 -0.20 12.79
C GLU A 454 -24.37 -0.63 13.71
N PRO A 455 -23.11 -0.29 13.36
CA PRO A 455 -21.97 -0.59 14.19
C PRO A 455 -22.23 0.00 15.57
N ILE A 456 -22.08 -0.83 16.60
CA ILE A 456 -22.17 -0.36 17.98
C ILE A 456 -20.91 0.48 18.18
N GLU A 457 -21.01 1.81 17.98
CA GLU A 457 -19.93 2.73 18.35
C GLU A 457 -19.56 2.44 19.80
N GLU A 458 -18.36 1.90 20.03
CA GLU A 458 -17.86 1.82 21.40
C GLU A 458 -17.77 3.25 21.92
N SER A 459 -18.50 3.57 23.00
CA SER A 459 -18.38 4.89 23.65
C SER A 459 -16.92 5.33 23.75
N GLY A 460 -16.63 6.60 23.44
CA GLY A 460 -15.27 7.14 23.55
C GLY A 460 -14.62 6.91 24.93
N CYS A 461 -15.44 6.62 25.95
CA CYS A 461 -14.97 6.15 27.24
C CYS A 461 -14.26 4.79 27.20
N LYS A 462 -14.83 3.77 26.55
CA LYS A 462 -14.24 2.42 26.44
C LYS A 462 -12.94 2.43 25.64
N THR A 463 -12.91 3.19 24.54
CA THR A 463 -11.71 3.39 23.70
C THR A 463 -10.53 3.96 24.49
N ASN A 464 -10.80 4.74 25.55
CA ASN A 464 -9.79 5.33 26.43
C ASN A 464 -9.58 4.53 27.73
N PHE A 465 -9.84 3.23 27.72
CA PHE A 465 -9.73 2.33 28.88
C PHE A 465 -10.57 2.76 30.09
N GLY A 466 -11.61 3.57 29.87
CA GLY A 466 -12.55 4.02 30.87
C GLY A 466 -13.74 3.08 31.00
N THR A 467 -14.54 3.29 32.04
CA THR A 467 -15.82 2.60 32.22
C THR A 467 -16.92 3.62 32.48
N CYS A 468 -18.00 3.55 31.71
CA CYS A 468 -19.19 4.36 31.93
C CYS A 468 -19.94 3.90 33.17
N LYS A 469 -20.09 4.79 34.15
CA LYS A 469 -20.83 4.54 35.40
C LYS A 469 -21.52 5.83 35.84
N GLY A 470 -22.63 5.73 36.58
CA GLY A 470 -23.31 6.92 37.13
C GLY A 470 -22.48 7.74 38.14
N LYS A 471 -21.38 7.18 38.67
CA LYS A 471 -20.39 7.91 39.48
C LYS A 471 -19.06 7.17 39.53
N CYS A 472 -17.95 7.88 39.42
CA CYS A 472 -16.61 7.28 39.47
C CYS A 472 -16.19 6.85 40.89
N ALA A 473 -15.42 5.77 40.97
CA ALA A 473 -14.86 5.31 42.23
C ALA A 473 -13.77 6.27 42.73
N ASN A 474 -13.39 6.18 44.01
CA ASN A 474 -12.40 7.08 44.62
C ASN A 474 -11.02 7.02 43.93
N ASN A 475 -10.66 5.87 43.37
CA ASN A 475 -9.43 5.61 42.60
C ASN A 475 -9.58 5.91 41.10
N GLU A 476 -10.73 6.42 40.67
CA GLU A 476 -11.02 6.81 39.28
C GLU A 476 -11.22 8.33 39.22
N GLU A 477 -11.03 8.92 38.05
CA GLU A 477 -11.32 10.32 37.72
C GLU A 477 -12.33 10.41 36.57
N GLU A 478 -13.16 11.46 36.62
CA GLU A 478 -14.15 11.76 35.60
C GLU A 478 -13.44 12.36 34.37
N SER A 479 -13.67 11.76 33.21
CA SER A 479 -13.18 12.26 31.92
C SER A 479 -14.32 12.86 31.08
N LEU A 480 -13.96 13.67 30.09
CA LEU A 480 -14.89 14.30 29.14
C LEU A 480 -15.32 13.39 27.99
N TYR A 481 -14.88 12.14 27.96
CA TYR A 481 -15.29 11.20 26.92
C TYR A 481 -16.76 10.83 27.05
N SER A 482 -17.44 10.69 25.90
CA SER A 482 -18.85 10.32 25.84
C SER A 482 -19.09 8.90 26.33
N CYS A 483 -20.26 8.69 26.92
CA CYS A 483 -20.82 7.40 27.31
C CYS A 483 -22.10 7.12 26.50
N ASP A 484 -22.42 5.84 26.31
CA ASP A 484 -23.62 5.40 25.56
C ASP A 484 -24.92 5.99 26.11
N PHE A 485 -24.95 6.26 27.42
CA PHE A 485 -26.06 6.93 28.09
C PHE A 485 -25.62 8.31 28.59
N SER A 486 -26.41 9.34 28.27
CA SER A 486 -26.20 10.73 28.74
C SER A 486 -26.22 10.89 30.27
N THR A 487 -26.67 9.87 31.00
CA THR A 487 -26.70 9.84 32.47
C THR A 487 -25.43 9.30 33.11
N ASP A 488 -24.57 8.64 32.34
CA ASP A 488 -23.32 8.04 32.83
C ASP A 488 -22.14 8.99 32.63
N THR A 489 -21.16 8.87 33.52
CA THR A 489 -19.89 9.60 33.46
C THR A 489 -18.77 8.64 33.13
N CYS A 490 -17.84 9.06 32.28
CA CYS A 490 -16.69 8.23 31.94
C CYS A 490 -15.67 8.22 33.08
N CYS A 491 -15.34 7.04 33.60
CA CYS A 491 -14.43 6.87 34.73
C CYS A 491 -13.13 6.19 34.30
N ILE A 492 -12.01 6.90 34.46
CA ILE A 492 -10.66 6.41 34.11
C ILE A 492 -9.85 6.23 35.40
N GLN A 493 -8.96 5.23 35.48
CA GLN A 493 -8.11 5.08 36.67
C GLN A 493 -7.18 6.28 36.85
N LYS A 494 -7.14 6.84 38.06
CA LYS A 494 -6.17 7.87 38.42
C LYS A 494 -4.77 7.27 38.28
N THR A 495 -3.97 7.83 37.37
CA THR A 495 -2.55 7.51 37.34
C THR A 495 -1.96 8.00 38.66
N SER A 496 -1.64 7.07 39.57
CA SER A 496 -0.89 7.41 40.77
C SER A 496 0.54 7.71 40.36
N THR A 497 0.78 8.89 39.81
CA THR A 497 2.11 9.36 39.48
C THR A 497 2.83 9.65 40.81
N SER A 498 3.41 8.62 41.42
CA SER A 498 4.50 8.83 42.37
C SER A 498 5.69 9.33 41.56
N ILE A 499 5.69 10.62 41.22
CA ILE A 499 6.83 11.28 40.57
C ILE A 499 8.01 11.12 41.53
N ASN A 500 8.92 10.22 41.16
CA ASN A 500 10.09 9.91 41.97
C ASN A 500 11.08 11.07 41.82
N TYR A 501 11.02 12.05 42.75
CA TYR A 501 11.86 13.25 42.81
C TYR A 501 13.38 12.96 42.78
N PHE A 502 13.77 11.70 42.93
CA PHE A 502 15.14 11.22 42.78
C PHE A 502 15.77 11.62 41.44
N TRP A 503 15.05 11.53 40.32
CA TRP A 503 15.60 11.89 39.00
C TRP A 503 15.82 13.39 38.84
N ILE A 504 14.93 14.22 39.39
CA ILE A 504 15.07 15.68 39.36
C ILE A 504 16.32 16.10 40.16
N TRP A 505 16.52 15.54 41.35
CA TRP A 505 17.72 15.78 42.14
C TRP A 505 18.99 15.26 41.47
N PHE A 506 18.93 14.09 40.83
CA PHE A 506 20.04 13.53 40.08
C PHE A 506 20.48 14.44 38.91
N PHE A 507 19.53 14.94 38.12
CA PHE A 507 19.82 15.87 37.02
C PHE A 507 20.35 17.22 37.52
N LEU A 508 19.84 17.73 38.64
CA LEU A 508 20.29 18.99 39.23
C LEU A 508 21.75 18.89 39.73
N ILE A 509 22.12 17.78 40.37
CA ILE A 509 23.50 17.48 40.75
C ILE A 509 24.40 17.35 39.52
N LEU A 510 23.92 16.71 38.45
CA LEU A 510 24.69 16.49 37.22
C LEU A 510 24.99 17.81 36.50
N ILE A 511 24.02 18.73 36.45
CA ILE A 511 24.22 20.09 35.92
C ILE A 511 25.26 20.86 36.75
N ILE A 512 25.19 20.79 38.08
CA ILE A 512 26.17 21.43 38.97
C ILE A 512 27.58 20.89 38.70
N LEU A 513 27.73 19.57 38.54
CA LEU A 513 29.03 18.93 38.24
C LEU A 513 29.58 19.36 36.87
N VAL A 514 28.73 19.54 35.86
CA VAL A 514 29.15 20.05 34.54
C VAL A 514 29.63 21.50 34.64
N VAL A 515 28.92 22.36 35.37
CA VAL A 515 29.34 23.76 35.60
C VAL A 515 30.68 23.82 36.34
N PHE A 516 30.85 23.00 37.39
CA PHE A 516 32.15 22.87 38.06
C PHE A 516 33.23 22.34 37.12
N GLY A 517 32.91 21.36 36.26
CA GLY A 517 33.82 20.85 35.24
C GLY A 517 34.28 21.92 34.24
N ILE A 518 33.40 22.84 33.87
CA ILE A 518 33.72 23.97 32.97
C ILE A 518 34.59 25.00 33.69
N ILE A 519 34.24 25.40 34.92
CA ILE A 519 34.98 26.41 35.69
C ILE A 519 36.38 25.91 36.06
N PHE A 520 36.50 24.64 36.46
CA PHE A 520 37.77 24.04 36.87
C PHE A 520 38.47 23.28 35.73
N ARG A 521 38.04 23.46 34.48
CA ARG A 521 38.58 22.80 33.29
C ARG A 521 40.11 22.90 33.20
N ASP A 522 40.67 24.06 33.51
CA ASP A 522 42.11 24.28 33.43
C ASP A 522 42.88 23.64 34.59
N LYS A 523 42.24 23.45 35.76
CA LYS A 523 42.84 22.77 36.92
C LYS A 523 42.68 21.24 36.88
N LEU A 524 41.66 20.72 36.20
CA LEU A 524 41.42 19.27 36.06
C LEU A 524 42.21 18.63 34.92
N ARG A 525 42.73 19.43 33.98
CA ARG A 525 43.52 18.98 32.83
C ARG A 525 44.72 18.09 33.20
N PRO A 526 45.54 18.37 34.23
CA PRO A 526 46.66 17.51 34.61
C PRO A 526 46.22 16.18 35.21
N TYR A 527 45.08 16.15 35.93
CA TYR A 527 44.55 14.95 36.56
C TYR A 527 43.91 14.00 35.54
N TRP A 528 43.25 14.54 34.52
CA TRP A 528 42.64 13.75 33.45
C TRP A 528 43.69 13.00 32.62
N PHE A 529 44.85 13.62 32.34
CA PHE A 529 45.97 12.94 31.68
C PHE A 529 46.60 11.83 32.54
N LYS A 530 46.55 11.96 33.88
CA LYS A 530 47.06 10.93 34.81
C LYS A 530 46.09 9.75 35.00
N ALA A 531 44.79 9.97 34.80
CA ALA A 531 43.76 8.94 34.86
C ALA A 531 43.72 8.10 33.56
N LYS A 532 43.95 8.73 32.39
CA LYS A 532 43.95 8.04 31.10
C LYS A 532 45.15 7.11 30.90
N SER A 533 46.27 7.33 31.59
CA SER A 533 47.48 6.48 31.46
C SER A 533 47.45 5.18 32.29
N LYS A 534 46.36 4.88 33.00
CA LYS A 534 46.22 3.66 33.82
C LYS A 534 45.27 2.61 33.25
N PHE A 535 44.64 2.85 32.10
CA PHE A 535 43.63 1.95 31.54
C PHE A 535 44.14 0.95 30.48
N ASP A 536 45.44 0.96 30.14
CA ASP A 536 46.03 0.07 29.11
C ASP A 536 46.87 -1.10 29.66
N LYS A 537 46.66 -1.51 30.91
CA LYS A 537 47.28 -2.74 31.43
C LYS A 537 46.26 -3.53 32.22
N PHE A 538 45.70 -4.58 31.62
CA PHE A 538 45.52 -5.92 32.20
C PHE A 538 44.59 -6.77 31.31
N LYS A 539 45.17 -7.69 30.53
CA LYS A 539 44.88 -9.13 30.62
C LYS A 539 45.78 -9.95 29.67
N SER A 540 46.89 -10.40 30.24
CA SER A 540 47.57 -11.64 29.89
C SER A 540 46.94 -12.78 30.69
N GLY A 541 46.48 -13.84 30.03
CA GLY A 541 46.16 -15.13 30.64
C GLY A 541 47.14 -16.19 30.14
N ALA A 542 47.87 -16.80 31.06
CA ALA A 542 48.93 -17.78 30.80
C ALA A 542 48.37 -19.20 30.60
N GLY A 543 48.92 -19.92 29.62
CA GLY A 543 48.83 -21.38 29.49
C GLY A 543 50.17 -21.90 29.00
N GLY A 544 50.89 -22.63 29.86
CA GLY A 544 52.22 -23.16 29.57
C GLY A 544 52.17 -24.50 28.81
N GLY A 545 53.19 -24.76 27.97
CA GLY A 545 53.36 -26.08 27.36
C GLY A 545 54.49 -26.20 26.33
N LYS A 546 55.70 -26.50 26.83
CA LYS A 546 56.82 -27.29 26.22
C LYS A 546 57.57 -26.80 24.94
N PRO A 547 58.83 -27.25 24.72
CA PRO A 547 59.79 -26.55 23.84
C PRO A 547 60.30 -27.34 22.60
N LYS A 548 60.93 -26.56 21.68
CA LYS A 548 61.88 -26.88 20.58
C LYS A 548 61.29 -27.26 19.19
N PRO A 549 62.06 -27.14 18.07
CA PRO A 549 63.10 -26.16 17.68
C PRO A 549 63.10 -25.72 16.19
N GLY A 550 63.70 -24.56 15.86
CA GLY A 550 64.60 -24.40 14.69
C GLY A 550 64.13 -23.68 13.39
N HIS A 551 64.80 -22.54 13.10
CA HIS A 551 65.20 -21.96 11.77
C HIS A 551 64.14 -21.41 10.79
N PRO A 552 64.47 -20.55 9.78
CA PRO A 552 65.62 -19.64 9.52
C PRO A 552 65.16 -18.16 9.18
N PRO A 553 66.04 -17.23 8.73
CA PRO A 553 65.79 -15.78 8.81
C PRO A 553 65.13 -15.18 7.56
N GLY A 554 64.27 -14.17 7.75
CA GLY A 554 63.64 -13.41 6.66
C GLY A 554 63.64 -11.91 6.89
N SER A 555 64.53 -11.22 6.19
CA SER A 555 64.42 -9.91 5.50
C SER A 555 64.02 -8.62 6.26
N PRO A 556 64.65 -7.47 5.94
CA PRO A 556 64.42 -6.19 6.62
C PRO A 556 63.16 -5.47 6.13
N PRO A 557 62.52 -4.62 6.96
CA PRO A 557 61.29 -3.93 6.58
C PRO A 557 61.55 -2.80 5.58
N GLN A 558 60.76 -2.81 4.49
CA GLN A 558 60.64 -1.71 3.54
C GLN A 558 60.04 -0.47 4.20
N ARG A 559 60.66 0.68 3.91
CA ARG A 559 60.12 2.02 4.19
C ARG A 559 58.79 2.21 3.46
N MET A 560 57.71 2.44 4.20
CA MET A 560 56.48 2.99 3.63
C MET A 560 56.68 4.45 3.21
N ILE A 561 56.34 4.71 1.95
CA ILE A 561 56.28 6.01 1.31
C ILE A 561 55.05 6.76 1.85
N GLN A 562 55.24 8.01 2.29
CA GLN A 562 54.16 8.92 2.66
C GLN A 562 53.31 9.27 1.43
N ARG A 563 52.02 8.93 1.44
CA ARG A 563 51.03 9.46 0.50
C ARG A 563 50.84 10.96 0.78
N LYS A 564 51.23 11.81 -0.17
CA LYS A 564 50.83 13.22 -0.23
C LYS A 564 49.34 13.30 -0.50
N ILE A 565 48.61 13.98 0.39
CA ILE A 565 47.20 14.35 0.21
C ILE A 565 47.14 15.51 -0.81
N PRO A 566 46.34 15.41 -1.89
CA PRO A 566 46.14 16.53 -2.81
C PRO A 566 45.29 17.65 -2.16
N PRO A 567 45.55 18.93 -2.47
CA PRO A 567 44.81 20.06 -1.91
C PRO A 567 43.36 20.08 -2.43
N GLN A 568 42.41 20.31 -1.53
CA GLN A 568 41.00 20.48 -1.85
C GLN A 568 40.77 21.74 -2.70
N PRO A 569 39.89 21.71 -3.72
CA PRO A 569 39.51 22.89 -4.47
C PRO A 569 38.67 23.86 -3.61
N PRO A 570 38.75 25.19 -3.86
CA PRO A 570 38.03 26.19 -3.10
C PRO A 570 36.52 26.07 -3.32
N ARG A 571 35.76 26.04 -2.22
CA ARG A 571 34.29 26.08 -2.24
C ARG A 571 33.82 27.41 -2.87
N PRO A 572 32.81 27.40 -3.76
CA PRO A 572 32.21 28.62 -4.27
C PRO A 572 31.50 29.39 -3.15
N PRO A 573 31.40 30.73 -3.24
CA PRO A 573 30.76 31.56 -2.24
C PRO A 573 29.26 31.25 -2.12
N ILE A 574 28.81 31.08 -0.88
CA ILE A 574 27.40 30.94 -0.51
C ILE A 574 26.67 32.20 -0.97
N ARG A 575 25.76 32.05 -1.94
CA ARG A 575 24.82 33.12 -2.32
C ARG A 575 23.84 33.34 -1.17
N SER A 576 23.74 34.58 -0.70
CA SER A 576 22.72 34.99 0.28
C SER A 576 21.32 34.77 -0.30
N ALA A 577 20.45 34.11 0.46
CA ALA A 577 19.05 33.95 0.10
C ALA A 577 18.38 35.31 -0.15
N HIS A 578 17.64 35.42 -1.26
CA HIS A 578 16.79 36.58 -1.53
C HIS A 578 15.63 36.61 -0.51
N PRO A 579 15.20 37.81 -0.05
CA PRO A 579 14.06 37.93 0.84
C PRO A 579 12.77 37.52 0.12
N VAL A 580 12.08 36.54 0.68
CA VAL A 580 10.74 36.10 0.26
C VAL A 580 9.78 37.28 0.35
N ARG A 581 9.15 37.64 -0.77
CA ARG A 581 8.04 38.61 -0.80
C ARG A 581 6.84 38.00 -0.07
N LYS A 582 6.38 38.67 0.99
CA LYS A 582 5.09 38.40 1.64
C LYS A 582 3.97 38.64 0.61
N SER A 583 3.22 37.60 0.26
CA SER A 583 1.95 37.73 -0.45
C SER A 583 0.89 38.31 0.49
N GLY A 584 0.22 39.37 0.06
CA GLY A 584 -0.72 40.15 0.87
C GLY A 584 -2.13 39.57 0.96
N GLU A 585 -2.44 38.49 0.25
CA GLU A 585 -3.83 38.02 0.10
C GLU A 585 -4.32 37.19 1.28
N LEU A 586 -3.44 36.43 1.94
CA LEU A 586 -3.85 35.55 3.05
C LEU A 586 -4.22 36.36 4.32
N GLY A 587 -3.65 37.56 4.47
CA GLY A 587 -3.95 38.46 5.57
C GLY A 587 -5.33 39.11 5.50
N GLU A 588 -5.85 39.37 4.28
CA GLU A 588 -7.20 39.90 4.09
C GLU A 588 -8.28 38.86 4.37
N VAL A 589 -8.05 37.60 4.00
CA VAL A 589 -8.98 36.50 4.28
C VAL A 589 -9.11 36.24 5.78
N LEU A 590 -7.99 36.21 6.50
CA LEU A 590 -7.99 36.03 7.96
C LEU A 590 -8.62 37.21 8.71
N LYS A 591 -8.51 38.42 8.17
CA LYS A 591 -9.18 39.60 8.74
C LYS A 591 -10.69 39.56 8.52
N LYS A 592 -11.15 39.13 7.33
CA LYS A 592 -12.58 38.98 7.01
C LYS A 592 -13.26 37.90 7.86
N LEU A 593 -12.60 36.77 8.09
CA LEU A 593 -13.12 35.69 8.95
C LEU A 593 -13.25 36.13 10.41
N LYS A 594 -12.35 37.00 10.89
CA LYS A 594 -12.41 37.55 12.26
C LYS A 594 -13.50 38.61 12.45
N GLU A 595 -13.90 39.31 11.39
CA GLU A 595 -14.99 40.30 11.42
C GLU A 595 -16.37 39.66 11.28
N MET A 596 -16.48 38.45 10.70
CA MET A 596 -17.73 37.70 10.63
C MET A 596 -18.03 36.89 11.91
N GLY A 597 -17.07 36.78 12.84
CA GLY A 597 -17.21 36.10 14.13
C GLY A 597 -17.51 37.04 15.32
N LYS A 598 -17.89 38.29 15.06
CA LYS A 598 -18.41 39.27 16.03
C LYS A 598 -19.77 39.74 15.57
#